data_AF-A0A352Y0M6-F1
#
_entry.id   AF-A0A352Y0M6-F1
#
_cell.length_a   1.000
_cell.length_b   1.000
_cell.length_c   1.000
_cell.angle_alpha   90.00
_cell.angle_beta   90.00
_cell.angle_gamma   90.00
#
_symmetry.space_group_name_H-M   'P 1'
#
loop_
_entity.id
_entity.type
_entity.pdbx_description
1 polymer ?
#
loop_
_entity_poly.entity_id
_entity_poly.type
_entity_poly.pdbx_seq_one_letter_code
_entity_poly.pdbx_strand_id
1 'polypeptide(L)'
;MNKLEEQQYAPTIIQNVIGEPLRSEQRTGELLPRTLSRVDMLVIFITIVLFIPNASVIQATQGAGAATYLYWAIGTITFLVPGAIVCGQLNRFLPVDGAIYVWTHRALGPLWGFFAGFCAWFPGVLV
;
A
#
# COMPACT_ATOMS: atom_id res chain seq x y z
N MET A 1 29.70 -9.89 -16.02
CA MET A 1 28.81 -10.20 -14.88
C MET A 1 29.13 -9.21 -13.78
N ASN A 2 28.27 -8.21 -13.60
CA ASN A 2 28.50 -7.09 -12.69
C ASN A 2 28.08 -7.47 -11.27
N LYS A 3 28.89 -7.10 -10.27
CA LYS A 3 28.68 -7.32 -8.83
C LYS A 3 27.45 -6.60 -8.23
N LEU A 4 26.48 -6.19 -9.06
CA LEU A 4 25.29 -5.43 -8.66
C LEU A 4 24.05 -6.32 -8.50
N GLU A 5 24.09 -7.55 -9.02
CA GLU A 5 22.94 -8.47 -8.95
C GLU A 5 22.83 -9.20 -7.59
N GLU A 6 23.92 -9.35 -6.84
CA GLU A 6 23.95 -10.12 -5.59
C GLU A 6 23.47 -9.36 -4.33
N GLN A 7 23.14 -8.07 -4.42
CA GLN A 7 22.92 -7.23 -3.23
C GLN A 7 21.55 -6.52 -3.19
N GLN A 8 20.59 -6.92 -4.01
CA GLN A 8 19.35 -6.16 -4.13
C GLN A 8 18.22 -6.61 -3.18
N TYR A 9 18.33 -7.80 -2.58
CA TYR A 9 17.45 -8.26 -1.51
C TYR A 9 18.27 -8.64 -0.28
N ALA A 10 18.49 -7.69 0.62
CA ALA A 10 19.03 -7.94 1.95
C ALA A 10 17.89 -7.74 2.97
N PRO A 11 17.23 -8.82 3.45
CA PRO A 11 16.15 -8.68 4.40
C PRO A 11 16.67 -8.06 5.70
N THR A 12 15.95 -7.06 6.21
CA THR A 12 16.33 -6.40 7.47
C THR A 12 16.31 -7.43 8.60
N ILE A 13 17.09 -7.20 9.66
CA ILE A 13 17.10 -8.06 10.86
C ILE A 13 15.68 -8.37 11.34
N ILE A 14 14.83 -7.33 11.36
CA ILE A 14 13.42 -7.46 11.73
C ILE A 14 12.68 -8.45 10.82
N GLN A 15 12.89 -8.40 9.50
CA GLN A 15 12.23 -9.29 8.55
C GLN A 15 12.57 -10.76 8.78
N ASN A 16 13.82 -11.03 9.15
CA ASN A 16 14.29 -12.39 9.46
C ASN A 16 13.69 -12.92 10.78
N VAL A 17 13.40 -12.03 11.74
CA VAL A 17 12.76 -12.40 13.02
C VAL A 17 11.29 -12.82 12.83
N ILE A 18 10.57 -12.17 11.90
CA ILE A 18 9.15 -12.48 11.62
C ILE A 18 8.98 -13.76 10.78
N GLY A 19 10.06 -14.32 10.24
CA GLY A 19 10.08 -15.58 9.51
C GLY A 19 10.76 -15.48 8.14
N GLU A 20 10.88 -16.63 7.48
CA GLU A 20 11.46 -16.74 6.14
C GLU A 20 10.69 -15.88 5.13
N PRO A 21 11.40 -15.15 4.25
CA PRO A 21 10.76 -14.33 3.24
C PRO A 21 10.00 -15.10 2.17
N LEU A 22 8.89 -14.51 1.72
CA LEU A 22 8.09 -15.11 0.65
C LEU A 22 8.91 -15.12 -0.64
N ARG A 23 8.75 -16.17 -1.44
CA ARG A 23 9.41 -16.28 -2.76
C ARG A 23 9.12 -15.09 -3.67
N SER A 24 7.91 -14.50 -3.58
CA SER A 24 7.53 -13.31 -4.34
C SER A 24 8.29 -12.04 -3.90
N GLU A 25 8.59 -11.92 -2.60
CA GLU A 25 9.39 -10.81 -2.07
C GLU A 25 10.84 -10.89 -2.58
N GLN A 26 11.43 -12.09 -2.52
CA GLN A 26 12.79 -12.35 -3.01
C GLN A 26 12.91 -12.06 -4.51
N ARG A 27 12.01 -12.64 -5.31
CA ARG A 27 12.02 -12.48 -6.78
C ARG A 27 11.86 -11.04 -7.22
N THR A 28 11.08 -10.23 -6.49
CA THR A 28 10.91 -8.82 -6.83
C THR A 28 12.21 -8.04 -6.62
N GLY A 29 12.89 -8.28 -5.49
CA GLY A 29 14.20 -7.66 -5.22
C GLY A 29 15.28 -8.08 -6.22
N GLU A 30 15.27 -9.34 -6.66
CA GLU A 30 16.21 -9.87 -7.66
C GLU A 30 15.96 -9.31 -9.08
N LEU A 31 14.70 -9.22 -9.50
CA LEU A 31 14.36 -8.95 -10.91
C LEU A 31 14.09 -7.48 -11.22
N LEU A 32 13.65 -6.68 -10.24
CA LEU A 32 13.17 -5.32 -10.50
C LEU A 32 14.12 -4.26 -9.90
N PRO A 33 14.89 -3.54 -10.74
CA PRO A 33 15.74 -2.43 -10.29
C PRO A 33 14.89 -1.27 -9.74
N ARG A 34 15.28 -0.75 -8.57
CA ARG A 34 14.63 0.40 -7.93
C ARG A 34 14.96 1.69 -8.69
N THR A 35 14.18 1.98 -9.73
CA THR A 35 14.36 3.14 -10.61
C THR A 35 13.41 4.29 -10.29
N LEU A 36 12.31 4.03 -9.56
CA LEU A 36 11.35 5.06 -9.18
C LEU A 36 11.95 6.04 -8.16
N SER A 37 12.00 7.31 -8.55
CA SER A 37 12.41 8.41 -7.69
C SER A 37 11.27 8.83 -6.75
N ARG A 38 11.60 9.70 -5.78
CA ARG A 38 10.60 10.30 -4.87
C ARG A 38 9.54 11.12 -5.63
N VAL A 39 9.93 11.75 -6.73
CA VAL A 39 9.03 12.55 -7.56
C VAL A 39 8.07 11.63 -8.30
N ASP A 40 8.55 10.53 -8.86
CA ASP A 40 7.70 9.57 -9.58
C ASP A 40 6.65 8.96 -8.65
N MET A 41 7.06 8.60 -7.42
CA MET A 41 6.15 8.13 -6.38
C MET A 41 5.08 9.17 -6.01
N LEU A 42 5.47 10.45 -5.88
CA LEU A 42 4.54 11.55 -5.61
C LEU A 42 3.51 11.71 -6.73
N VAL A 43 3.97 11.69 -7.99
CA VAL A 43 3.11 11.83 -9.18
C VAL A 43 2.13 10.67 -9.27
N ILE A 44 2.60 9.43 -9.05
CA ILE A 44 1.73 8.25 -9.01
C ILE A 44 0.69 8.38 -7.89
N PHE A 45 1.09 8.83 -6.70
CA PHE A 45 0.16 9.03 -5.58
C PHE A 45 -0.93 10.06 -5.90
N ILE A 46 -0.55 11.22 -6.45
CA ILE A 46 -1.51 12.25 -6.88
C ILE A 46 -2.46 11.69 -7.94
N THR A 47 -1.93 10.92 -8.91
CA THR A 47 -2.73 10.31 -9.98
C THR A 47 -3.76 9.33 -9.41
N ILE A 48 -3.38 8.49 -8.44
CA ILE A 48 -4.30 7.53 -7.79
C ILE A 48 -5.37 8.27 -6.97
N VAL A 49 -4.99 9.33 -6.24
CA VAL A 49 -5.93 10.14 -5.45
C VAL A 49 -6.92 10.89 -6.35
N LEU A 50 -6.48 11.38 -7.51
CA LEU A 50 -7.32 12.09 -8.47
C LEU A 50 -8.03 11.16 -9.47
N PHE A 51 -7.85 9.84 -9.35
CA PHE A 51 -8.38 8.85 -10.29
C PHE A 51 -9.92 8.86 -10.34
N ILE A 52 -10.47 8.60 -11.53
CA ILE A 52 -11.91 8.68 -11.88
C ILE A 52 -12.87 7.96 -10.89
N PRO A 53 -12.56 6.81 -10.28
CA PRO A 53 -13.44 6.15 -9.31
C PRO A 53 -13.75 6.99 -8.08
N ASN A 54 -12.91 7.96 -7.70
CA ASN A 54 -13.24 8.86 -6.59
C ASN A 54 -14.39 9.83 -6.95
N ALA A 55 -14.73 9.98 -8.24
CA ALA A 55 -15.91 10.76 -8.64
C ALA A 55 -17.22 10.12 -8.15
N SER A 56 -17.30 8.79 -8.02
CA SER A 56 -18.51 8.12 -7.51
C SER A 56 -18.77 8.46 -6.04
N VAL A 57 -17.72 8.65 -5.23
CA VAL A 57 -17.82 9.12 -3.83
C VAL A 57 -18.37 10.55 -3.78
N ILE A 58 -17.94 11.41 -4.71
CA ILE A 58 -18.50 12.75 -4.86
C ILE A 58 -19.99 12.65 -5.20
N GLN A 59 -20.37 11.78 -6.14
CA GLN A 59 -21.78 11.57 -6.52
C GLN A 59 -22.64 11.04 -5.37
N ALA A 60 -22.15 10.05 -4.62
CA ALA A 60 -22.85 9.46 -3.48
C ALA A 60 -23.09 10.46 -2.34
N THR A 61 -22.22 11.48 -2.23
CA THR A 61 -22.33 12.51 -1.19
C THR A 61 -23.03 13.79 -1.67
N GLN A 62 -23.41 13.91 -2.96
CA GLN A 62 -24.11 15.11 -3.45
C GLN A 62 -25.46 15.35 -2.76
N GLY A 63 -26.13 14.29 -2.30
CA GLY A 63 -27.39 14.40 -1.55
C GLY A 63 -27.26 15.11 -0.20
N ALA A 64 -26.05 15.20 0.38
CA ALA A 64 -25.82 15.83 1.68
C ALA A 64 -25.46 17.34 1.59
N GLY A 65 -25.33 17.90 0.39
CA GLY A 65 -25.04 19.32 0.18
C GLY A 65 -23.76 19.79 0.90
N ALA A 66 -23.83 20.90 1.63
CA ALA A 66 -22.67 21.46 2.33
C ALA A 66 -22.13 20.57 3.47
N ALA A 67 -22.94 19.65 4.01
CA ALA A 67 -22.51 18.73 5.07
C ALA A 67 -21.44 17.73 4.58
N THR A 68 -21.33 17.50 3.27
CA THR A 68 -20.31 16.64 2.66
C THR A 68 -18.90 17.04 3.07
N TYR A 69 -18.60 18.34 3.12
CA TYR A 69 -17.27 18.82 3.51
C TYR A 69 -16.94 18.50 4.98
N LEU A 70 -17.94 18.49 5.86
CA LEU A 70 -17.77 18.06 7.25
C LEU A 70 -17.37 16.58 7.30
N TYR A 71 -18.09 15.71 6.58
CA TYR A 71 -17.78 14.28 6.53
C TYR A 71 -16.42 14.01 5.90
N TRP A 72 -16.00 14.79 4.91
CA TRP A 72 -14.65 14.68 4.34
C TRP A 72 -13.57 15.05 5.34
N ALA A 73 -13.76 16.13 6.10
CA ALA A 73 -12.83 16.52 7.16
C ALA A 73 -12.75 15.43 8.23
N ILE A 74 -13.90 14.91 8.67
CA ILE A 74 -13.96 13.82 9.66
C ILE A 74 -13.24 12.58 9.12
N GLY A 75 -13.59 12.09 7.93
CA GLY A 75 -12.96 10.90 7.34
C GLY A 75 -11.46 11.07 7.12
N THR A 76 -11.02 12.27 6.76
CA THR A 76 -9.58 12.57 6.62
C THR A 76 -8.87 12.44 7.97
N ILE A 77 -9.42 13.03 9.02
CA ILE A 77 -8.79 13.06 10.35
C ILE A 77 -8.85 11.70 11.04
N THR A 78 -9.96 10.98 10.93
CA THR A 78 -10.18 9.75 11.70
C THR A 78 -9.77 8.47 10.96
N PHE A 79 -9.71 8.49 9.62
CA PHE A 79 -9.34 7.31 8.82
C PHE A 79 -8.10 7.54 7.96
N LEU A 80 -8.07 8.61 7.15
CA LEU A 80 -6.99 8.80 6.17
C LEU A 80 -5.64 9.09 6.83
N VAL A 81 -5.59 10.04 7.76
CA VAL A 81 -4.35 10.45 8.45
C VAL A 81 -3.80 9.30 9.31
N PRO A 82 -4.59 8.65 10.19
CA PRO A 82 -4.11 7.48 10.93
C PRO A 82 -3.67 6.35 10.01
N GLY A 83 -4.43 6.07 8.95
CA GLY A 83 -4.08 5.04 7.97
C GLY A 83 -2.75 5.32 7.27
N ALA A 84 -2.50 6.56 6.84
CA ALA A 84 -1.23 6.97 6.23
C ALA A 84 -0.05 6.81 7.19
N ILE A 85 -0.23 7.15 8.47
CA ILE A 85 0.79 6.97 9.51
C ILE A 85 1.12 5.49 9.69
N VAL A 86 0.11 4.63 9.83
CA VAL A 86 0.28 3.17 9.99
C VAL A 86 0.96 2.56 8.77
N CYS A 87 0.53 2.91 7.55
CA CYS A 87 1.17 2.47 6.31
C CYS A 87 2.63 2.94 6.23
N GLY A 88 2.92 4.18 6.64
CA GLY A 88 4.28 4.71 6.68
C GLY A 88 5.18 3.97 7.68
N GLN A 89 4.65 3.60 8.83
CA GLN A 89 5.36 2.79 9.84
C GLN A 89 5.61 1.36 9.34
N LEU A 90 4.58 0.72 8.77
CA LEU A 90 4.70 -0.62 8.18
C LEU A 90 5.70 -0.64 7.02
N ASN A 91 5.70 0.35 6.15
CA ASN A 91 6.65 0.45 5.04
C ASN A 91 8.10 0.62 5.53
N ARG A 92 8.31 1.23 6.71
CA ARG A 92 9.65 1.30 7.33
C ARG A 92 10.02 0.01 8.06
N PHE A 93 9.06 -0.67 8.66
CA PHE A 93 9.26 -1.93 9.38
C PHE A 93 9.52 -3.09 8.43
N LEU A 94 8.76 -3.16 7.34
CA LEU A 94 8.84 -4.16 6.28
C LEU A 94 8.96 -3.46 4.91
N PRO A 95 10.16 -2.96 4.55
CA PRO A 95 10.41 -2.27 3.27
C PRO A 95 10.49 -3.25 2.08
N VAL A 96 9.42 -4.01 1.86
CA VAL A 96 9.29 -5.01 0.79
C VAL A 96 8.18 -4.63 -0.17
N ASP A 97 8.36 -5.04 -1.43
CA ASP A 97 7.35 -4.84 -2.47
C ASP A 97 6.18 -5.83 -2.28
N GLY A 98 4.96 -5.31 -2.23
CA GLY A 98 3.73 -6.09 -2.01
C GLY A 98 2.78 -5.54 -0.94
N ALA A 99 3.19 -4.49 -0.23
CA ALA A 99 2.34 -3.65 0.63
C ALA A 99 1.41 -4.46 1.55
N ILE A 100 0.10 -4.14 1.58
CA ILE A 100 -0.87 -4.68 2.53
C ILE A 100 -0.96 -6.21 2.51
N TYR A 101 -0.82 -6.85 1.35
CA TYR A 101 -0.81 -8.31 1.25
C TYR A 101 0.34 -8.91 2.04
N VAL A 102 1.56 -8.40 1.84
CA VAL A 102 2.75 -8.95 2.50
C VAL A 102 2.71 -8.63 3.99
N TRP A 103 2.34 -7.42 4.38
CA TRP A 103 2.24 -7.03 5.79
C TRP A 103 1.28 -7.94 6.56
N THR A 104 0.09 -8.19 6.03
CA THR A 104 -0.89 -9.06 6.70
C THR A 104 -0.53 -10.53 6.58
N HIS A 105 0.09 -10.97 5.48
CA HIS A 105 0.57 -12.35 5.35
C HIS A 105 1.67 -12.65 6.38
N ARG A 106 2.61 -11.72 6.60
CA ARG A 106 3.67 -11.88 7.60
C ARG A 106 3.15 -11.82 9.04
N ALA A 107 2.11 -11.02 9.29
CA ALA A 107 1.55 -10.86 10.64
C ALA A 107 0.52 -11.94 11.03
N LEU A 108 -0.35 -12.33 10.11
CA LEU A 108 -1.54 -13.15 10.38
C LEU A 108 -1.59 -14.44 9.56
N GLY A 109 -0.68 -14.62 8.59
CA GLY A 109 -0.59 -15.81 7.76
C GLY A 109 -1.31 -15.72 6.41
N PRO A 110 -1.26 -16.79 5.60
CA PRO A 110 -1.61 -16.75 4.18
C PRO A 110 -3.05 -16.36 3.88
N LEU A 111 -4.00 -16.87 4.67
CA LEU A 111 -5.43 -16.61 4.47
C LEU A 111 -5.76 -15.12 4.63
N TRP A 112 -5.25 -14.50 5.70
CA TRP A 112 -5.46 -13.10 6.00
C TRP A 112 -4.66 -12.18 5.07
N GLY A 113 -3.50 -12.64 4.59
CA GLY A 113 -2.78 -12.06 3.46
C GLY A 113 -3.68 -11.91 2.23
N PHE A 114 -4.22 -13.03 1.77
CA PHE A 114 -5.13 -13.07 0.62
C PHE A 114 -6.37 -12.21 0.84
N PHE A 115 -7.03 -12.35 1.99
CA PHE A 115 -8.25 -11.61 2.29
C PHE A 115 -8.03 -10.10 2.29
N ALA A 116 -6.94 -9.61 2.90
CA ALA A 116 -6.60 -8.18 2.88
C ALA A 116 -6.31 -7.68 1.46
N GLY A 117 -5.60 -8.47 0.65
CA GLY A 117 -5.37 -8.17 -0.77
C GLY A 117 -6.69 -8.09 -1.55
N PHE A 118 -7.60 -9.05 -1.35
CA PHE A 118 -8.93 -9.08 -1.94
C PHE A 118 -9.73 -7.83 -1.59
N CYS A 119 -9.82 -7.50 -0.30
CA CYS A 119 -10.53 -6.32 0.18
C CYS A 119 -9.93 -5.00 -0.31
N ALA A 120 -8.64 -4.96 -0.63
CA ALA A 120 -8.00 -3.76 -1.17
C ALA A 120 -8.50 -3.42 -2.59
N TRP A 121 -8.87 -4.41 -3.40
CA TRP A 121 -9.39 -4.18 -4.75
C TRP A 121 -10.91 -4.18 -4.83
N PHE A 122 -11.60 -4.93 -3.95
CA PHE A 122 -13.03 -5.22 -4.08
C PHE A 122 -13.93 -3.96 -4.19
N PRO A 123 -13.68 -2.87 -3.43
CA PRO A 123 -14.45 -1.64 -3.59
C PRO A 123 -14.38 -1.04 -5.01
N GLY A 124 -13.28 -1.24 -5.73
CA GLY A 124 -13.11 -0.76 -7.10
C GLY A 124 -14.04 -1.42 -8.12
N VAL A 125 -14.67 -2.55 -7.77
CA VAL A 125 -15.69 -3.22 -8.60
C VAL A 125 -17.09 -2.64 -8.36
N LEU A 126 -17.29 -1.97 -7.21
CA LEU A 126 -18.59 -1.44 -6.78
C LEU A 126 -18.84 0.01 -7.23
N VAL A 127 -17.88 0.61 -7.94
CA VAL A 127 -17.86 2.01 -8.40
C VAL A 127 -17.86 2.08 -9.92
#